data_AF-B0Y059-F1
#
_entry.id   AF-B0Y059-F1
#
_cell.length_a   1.000
_cell.length_b   1.000
_cell.length_c   1.000
_cell.angle_alpha   90.00
_cell.angle_beta   90.00
_cell.angle_gamma   90.00
#
_symmetry.space_group_name_H-M   'P 1'
#
loop_
_entity.id
_entity.type
_entity.pdbx_description
1 polymer ?
#
loop_
_entity_poly.entity_id
_entity_poly.type
_entity_poly.pdbx_seq_one_letter_code
_entity_poly.pdbx_strand_id
1 'polypeptide(L)'
;MFFTLLAISGFFRIIRPQEVQKGLVAGFTVVIFTFFYGIGAGSVPFTFSTEVFPLTYRVGLMMQVPDIESVEVGMSFSVMVNFLGLSLLVLFVPRLTTILSPNGPSARKARLLGQSNLLFLFSGLNALAFVLVFFLVPSGTAQISLEEMNAICMDCSWLPLSCSIQRPLCMHLSISLPL
;
A
#
# COMPACT_ATOMS: atom_id res chain seq x y z
N MET A 1 -13.85 -0.75 5.64
CA MET A 1 -13.17 0.13 4.67
C MET A 1 -13.96 0.30 3.38
N PHE A 2 -14.15 -0.77 2.61
CA PHE A 2 -14.98 -0.74 1.39
C PHE A 2 -16.43 -0.28 1.67
N PHE A 3 -17.17 -1.04 2.48
CA PHE A 3 -18.59 -0.77 2.76
C PHE A 3 -18.85 0.62 3.37
N THR A 4 -17.92 1.12 4.18
CA THR A 4 -18.00 2.43 4.81
C THR A 4 -17.91 3.56 3.77
N LEU A 5 -17.00 3.46 2.80
CA LEU A 5 -16.89 4.45 1.70
C LEU A 5 -18.08 4.40 0.75
N LEU A 6 -18.59 3.20 0.47
CA LEU A 6 -19.80 3.01 -0.34
C LEU A 6 -21.03 3.67 0.32
N ALA A 7 -21.20 3.49 1.63
CA ALA A 7 -22.28 4.13 2.39
C ALA A 7 -22.16 5.67 2.38
N ILE A 8 -20.95 6.21 2.59
CA ILE A 8 -20.69 7.66 2.55
C ILE A 8 -20.98 8.21 1.15
N SER A 9 -20.55 7.53 0.08
CA SER A 9 -20.87 7.89 -1.31
C SER A 9 -22.38 7.95 -1.55
N GLY A 10 -23.15 7.02 -0.97
CA GLY A 10 -24.62 7.04 -0.99
C GLY A 10 -25.22 8.24 -0.26
N PHE A 11 -24.68 8.65 0.89
CA PHE A 11 -25.15 9.83 1.63
C PHE A 11 -24.97 11.15 0.88
N PHE A 12 -23.98 11.25 -0.01
CA PHE A 12 -23.83 12.40 -0.90
C PHE A 12 -24.95 12.53 -1.95
N ARG A 13 -25.66 11.44 -2.26
CA ARG A 13 -26.76 11.42 -3.24
C ARG A 13 -28.11 11.85 -2.64
N ILE A 14 -28.20 11.90 -1.32
CA ILE A 14 -29.41 12.31 -0.59
C ILE A 14 -29.49 13.85 -0.58
N ILE A 15 -30.44 14.41 -1.34
CA ILE A 15 -30.75 15.85 -1.37
C ILE A 15 -31.71 16.16 -0.20
N ARG A 16 -31.14 16.40 0.99
CA ARG A 16 -31.85 16.78 2.24
C ARG A 16 -31.25 18.09 2.77
N PRO A 17 -31.80 18.73 3.82
CA PRO A 17 -31.22 19.93 4.42
C PRO A 17 -29.71 19.79 4.70
N GLN A 18 -28.96 20.86 4.37
CA GLN A 18 -27.49 20.84 4.30
C GLN A 18 -26.80 20.43 5.60
N GLU A 19 -27.37 20.79 6.75
CA GLU A 19 -26.76 20.53 8.06
C GLU A 19 -26.82 19.03 8.43
N VAL A 20 -27.94 18.37 8.13
CA VAL A 20 -28.10 16.94 8.39
C VAL A 20 -27.17 16.11 7.51
N GLN A 21 -27.03 16.49 6.23
CA GLN A 21 -26.16 15.78 5.29
C GLN A 21 -24.69 15.88 5.70
N LYS A 22 -24.20 17.09 6.03
CA LYS A 22 -22.83 17.31 6.48
C LYS A 22 -22.54 16.56 7.78
N GLY A 23 -23.47 16.58 8.74
CA GLY A 23 -23.34 15.86 10.00
C GLY A 23 -23.24 14.35 9.80
N LEU A 24 -24.08 13.77 8.94
CA LEU A 24 -24.07 12.33 8.65
C LEU A 24 -22.77 11.90 7.96
N VAL A 25 -22.33 12.66 6.95
CA VAL A 25 -21.08 12.40 6.21
C VAL A 25 -19.88 12.54 7.12
N ALA A 26 -19.78 13.63 7.90
CA ALA A 26 -18.67 13.87 8.80
C ALA A 26 -18.60 12.81 9.90
N GLY A 27 -19.74 12.47 10.52
CA GLY A 27 -19.81 11.43 11.55
C GLY A 27 -19.38 10.06 11.03
N PHE A 28 -19.92 9.62 9.89
CA PHE A 28 -19.54 8.32 9.31
C PHE A 28 -18.08 8.28 8.84
N THR A 29 -17.57 9.37 8.27
CA THR A 29 -16.20 9.43 7.77
C THR A 29 -15.20 9.47 8.92
N VAL A 30 -15.39 10.37 9.89
CA VAL A 30 -14.42 10.58 10.97
C VAL A 30 -14.48 9.45 12.00
N VAL A 31 -15.67 8.96 12.36
CA VAL A 31 -15.80 7.94 13.42
C VAL A 31 -15.59 6.54 12.83
N ILE A 32 -16.47 6.14 11.91
CA ILE A 32 -16.51 4.75 11.47
C ILE A 32 -15.38 4.45 10.48
N PHE A 33 -15.18 5.29 9.47
CA PHE A 33 -14.12 5.06 8.50
C PHE A 33 -12.72 5.20 9.10
N THR A 34 -12.43 6.23 9.91
CA THR A 34 -11.09 6.34 10.54
C THR A 34 -10.78 5.17 11.46
N PHE A 35 -11.75 4.67 12.24
CA PHE A 35 -11.54 3.54 13.15
C PHE A 35 -11.10 2.27 12.42
N PHE A 36 -11.85 1.85 11.41
CA PHE A 36 -11.51 0.67 10.62
C PHE A 36 -10.23 0.88 9.77
N TYR A 37 -9.90 2.13 9.41
CA TYR A 37 -8.70 2.45 8.65
C TYR A 37 -7.46 2.33 9.53
N GLY A 38 -7.52 2.87 10.76
CA GLY A 38 -6.43 2.82 11.73
C GLY A 38 -6.08 1.39 12.15
N ILE A 39 -7.08 0.53 12.36
CA ILE A 39 -6.85 -0.88 12.75
C ILE A 39 -6.22 -1.68 11.61
N GLY A 40 -6.67 -1.47 10.37
CA GLY A 40 -6.22 -2.25 9.21
C GLY A 40 -5.10 -1.55 8.43
N ALA A 41 -5.50 -0.70 7.50
CA ALA A 41 -4.62 -0.12 6.50
C ALA A 41 -3.55 0.83 7.06
N GLY A 42 -3.75 1.37 8.26
CA GLY A 42 -2.84 2.34 8.87
C GLY A 42 -1.58 1.73 9.48
N SER A 43 -1.66 0.55 10.09
CA SER A 43 -0.54 -0.07 10.84
C SER A 43 0.00 -1.32 10.17
N VAL A 44 -0.87 -2.16 9.62
CA VAL A 44 -0.52 -3.49 9.08
C VAL A 44 0.50 -3.45 7.94
N PRO A 45 0.42 -2.55 6.94
CA PRO A 45 1.40 -2.52 5.85
C PRO A 45 2.80 -2.14 6.32
N PHE A 46 2.90 -1.23 7.30
CA PHE A 46 4.20 -0.82 7.83
C PHE A 46 4.85 -1.93 8.64
N THR A 47 4.07 -2.69 9.41
CA THR A 47 4.56 -3.88 10.12
C THR A 47 5.06 -4.95 9.15
N PHE A 48 4.29 -5.27 8.10
CA PHE A 48 4.76 -6.23 7.09
C PHE A 48 6.01 -5.75 6.36
N SER A 49 6.14 -4.46 6.07
CA SER A 49 7.37 -3.92 5.50
C SER A 49 8.57 -4.12 6.41
N THR A 50 8.43 -4.27 7.73
CA THR A 50 9.57 -4.58 8.61
C THR A 50 9.94 -6.06 8.66
N GLU A 51 8.98 -6.94 8.38
CA GLU A 51 9.15 -8.40 8.49
C GLU A 51 9.69 -9.02 7.19
N VAL A 52 9.38 -8.41 6.03
CA VAL A 52 9.77 -8.94 4.72
C VAL A 52 11.25 -8.69 4.40
N PHE A 53 11.90 -7.72 5.06
CA PHE A 53 13.32 -7.47 4.82
C PHE A 53 14.20 -8.35 5.72
N PRO A 54 15.13 -9.13 5.14
CA PRO A 54 15.98 -10.01 5.90
C PRO A 54 16.88 -9.20 6.85
N LEU A 55 16.99 -9.69 8.09
CA LEU A 55 17.94 -9.18 9.07
C LEU A 55 19.36 -9.53 8.59
N THR A 56 19.96 -8.66 7.79
CA THR A 56 21.34 -8.82 7.35
C THR A 56 22.27 -8.61 8.55
N TYR A 57 22.59 -9.68 9.25
CA TYR A 57 23.83 -9.79 10.01
C TYR A 57 24.47 -11.16 9.77
N ARG A 58 25.74 -11.11 9.37
CA ARG A 58 26.75 -12.19 9.36
C ARG A 58 27.04 -12.95 8.05
N VAL A 59 27.30 -12.27 6.93
CA VAL A 59 28.45 -12.64 6.09
C VAL A 59 29.06 -11.37 5.51
N GLY A 60 30.11 -10.91 6.17
CA GLY A 60 31.04 -9.96 5.57
C GLY A 60 31.89 -10.71 4.57
N LEU A 61 31.67 -10.46 3.27
CA LEU A 61 32.78 -10.40 2.34
C LEU A 61 32.47 -9.44 1.19
N MET A 62 33.15 -8.30 1.24
CA MET A 62 33.57 -7.45 0.12
C MET A 62 32.54 -7.13 -0.97
N MET A 63 31.75 -6.07 -0.73
CA MET A 63 31.73 -4.93 -1.66
C MET A 63 31.37 -3.64 -0.92
N GLN A 64 32.41 -2.90 -0.57
CA GLN A 64 32.51 -1.47 -0.21
C GLN A 64 31.23 -0.59 -0.27
N VAL A 65 30.20 -0.90 0.52
CA VAL A 65 29.19 0.03 1.05
C VAL A 65 28.87 -0.49 2.46
N PRO A 66 29.05 0.31 3.52
CA PRO A 66 29.03 -0.19 4.91
C PRO A 66 27.72 -0.92 5.26
N ASP A 67 27.89 -2.15 5.74
CA ASP A 67 26.91 -3.23 5.93
C ASP A 67 25.83 -3.02 7.03
N ILE A 68 25.36 -1.79 7.26
CA ILE A 68 24.28 -1.46 8.21
C ILE A 68 22.95 -1.13 7.51
N GLU A 69 22.94 -0.95 6.18
CA GLU A 69 21.85 -0.23 5.49
C GLU A 69 20.73 -1.08 4.88
N SER A 70 20.79 -2.42 4.80
CA SER A 70 19.82 -3.16 3.94
C SER A 70 18.37 -3.18 4.46
N VAL A 71 18.15 -3.34 5.77
CA VAL A 71 16.79 -3.28 6.37
C VAL A 71 16.25 -1.86 6.38
N GLU A 72 17.10 -0.88 6.71
CA GLU A 72 16.74 0.53 6.72
C GLU A 72 16.43 1.06 5.31
N VAL A 73 17.18 0.61 4.30
CA VAL A 73 16.91 0.89 2.88
C VAL A 73 15.60 0.22 2.44
N GLY A 74 15.32 -1.00 2.87
CA GLY A 74 14.05 -1.68 2.57
C GLY A 74 12.83 -0.93 3.14
N MET A 75 12.88 -0.60 4.44
CA MET A 75 11.79 0.13 5.10
C MET A 75 11.61 1.54 4.49
N SER A 76 12.70 2.28 4.27
CA SER A 76 12.64 3.62 3.68
C SER A 76 12.14 3.62 2.24
N PHE A 77 12.48 2.60 1.44
CA PHE A 77 11.95 2.43 0.08
C PHE A 77 10.44 2.19 0.08
N SER A 78 9.93 1.34 0.98
CA SER A 78 8.48 1.13 1.13
C SER A 78 7.75 2.43 1.50
N VAL A 79 8.31 3.19 2.44
CA VAL A 79 7.76 4.50 2.86
C VAL A 79 7.83 5.52 1.72
N MET A 80 8.91 5.54 0.94
CA MET A 80 9.06 6.41 -0.24
C MET A 80 7.96 6.14 -1.27
N VAL A 81 7.70 4.87 -1.62
CA VAL A 81 6.64 4.50 -2.58
C VAL A 81 5.25 4.88 -2.04
N ASN A 82 5.00 4.71 -0.74
CA ASN A 82 3.76 5.14 -0.11
C ASN A 82 3.54 6.65 -0.22
N PHE A 83 4.56 7.47 0.09
CA PHE A 83 4.45 8.93 -0.05
C PHE A 83 4.38 9.39 -1.51
N LEU A 84 5.05 8.70 -2.42
CA LEU A 84 4.93 8.94 -3.86
C LEU A 84 3.49 8.68 -4.34
N GLY A 85 2.90 7.56 -3.93
CA GLY A 85 1.51 7.23 -4.21
C GLY A 85 0.53 8.26 -3.64
N LEU A 86 0.73 8.67 -2.38
CA LEU A 86 -0.06 9.73 -1.75
C LEU A 86 0.06 11.06 -2.51
N SER A 87 1.28 11.45 -2.91
CA SER A 87 1.54 12.68 -3.64
C SER A 87 0.83 12.70 -5.00
N LEU A 88 0.95 11.62 -5.77
CA LEU A 88 0.22 11.48 -7.03
C LEU A 88 -1.29 11.54 -6.80
N LEU A 89 -1.81 10.86 -5.79
CA LEU A 89 -3.23 10.87 -5.47
C LEU A 89 -3.74 12.28 -5.18
N VAL A 90 -3.03 13.05 -4.34
CA VAL A 90 -3.40 14.43 -3.99
C VAL A 90 -3.42 15.35 -5.22
N LEU A 91 -2.49 15.16 -6.16
CA LEU A 91 -2.47 15.90 -7.43
C LEU A 91 -3.61 15.50 -8.37
N PHE A 92 -3.96 14.22 -8.41
CA PHE A 92 -5.00 13.70 -9.31
C PHE A 92 -6.42 13.93 -8.80
N VAL A 93 -6.66 13.88 -7.48
CA VAL A 93 -8.00 14.08 -6.87
C VAL A 93 -8.75 15.32 -7.37
N PRO A 94 -8.18 16.54 -7.41
CA PRO A 94 -8.90 17.71 -7.89
C PRO A 94 -9.24 17.59 -9.38
N ARG A 95 -8.34 17.01 -10.20
CA ARG A 95 -8.58 16.79 -11.63
C ARG A 95 -9.66 15.73 -11.87
N LEU A 96 -9.63 14.61 -11.15
CA LEU A 96 -10.66 13.57 -11.23
C LEU A 96 -12.02 14.11 -10.80
N THR A 97 -12.08 14.92 -9.74
CA THR A 97 -13.32 15.52 -9.26
C THR A 97 -13.98 16.41 -10.32
N THR A 98 -13.18 17.16 -11.11
CA THR A 98 -13.73 17.97 -12.21
C THR A 98 -14.27 17.15 -13.37
N ILE A 99 -13.68 15.99 -13.67
CA ILE A 99 -14.10 15.13 -14.79
C ILE A 99 -15.32 14.29 -14.39
N LEU A 100 -15.35 13.80 -13.16
CA LEU A 100 -16.44 12.98 -12.61
C LEU A 100 -17.67 13.80 -12.21
N SER A 101 -17.60 15.14 -12.30
CA SER A 101 -18.71 16.05 -12.03
C SER A 101 -19.62 16.17 -13.26
N PRO A 102 -20.88 15.68 -13.22
CA PRO A 102 -21.80 15.80 -14.35
C PRO A 102 -22.20 17.27 -14.58
N ASN A 103 -22.18 17.72 -15.84
CA ASN A 103 -22.68 19.04 -16.24
C ASN A 103 -24.21 19.05 -16.19
N GLY A 104 -24.78 19.27 -15.00
CA GLY A 104 -26.21 19.45 -14.79
C GLY A 104 -26.60 20.92 -14.63
N PRO A 105 -27.90 21.26 -14.75
CA PRO A 105 -28.41 22.64 -14.65
C PRO A 105 -28.26 23.29 -13.26
N SER A 106 -27.73 22.58 -12.26
CA SER A 106 -27.50 23.09 -10.91
C SER A 106 -26.08 22.76 -10.42
N ALA A 107 -25.25 23.79 -10.28
CA ALA A 107 -23.83 23.69 -9.90
C ALA A 107 -23.60 22.95 -8.57
N ARG A 108 -24.56 23.00 -7.64
CA ARG A 108 -24.47 22.32 -6.34
C ARG A 108 -24.61 20.80 -6.47
N LYS A 109 -25.58 20.35 -7.26
CA LYS A 109 -25.84 18.92 -7.48
C LYS A 109 -24.66 18.29 -8.23
N ALA A 110 -24.09 19.00 -9.21
CA ALA A 110 -22.90 18.59 -9.93
C ALA A 110 -21.70 18.32 -9.00
N ARG A 111 -21.41 19.24 -8.05
CA ARG A 111 -20.32 19.06 -7.07
C ARG A 111 -20.52 17.86 -6.14
N LEU A 112 -21.74 17.67 -5.61
CA LEU A 112 -22.05 16.55 -4.72
C LEU A 112 -21.95 15.19 -5.45
N LEU A 113 -22.40 15.14 -6.72
CA LEU A 113 -22.23 13.95 -7.56
C LEU A 113 -20.75 13.68 -7.89
N GLY A 114 -19.97 14.73 -8.18
CA GLY A 114 -18.53 14.58 -8.38
C GLY A 114 -17.82 13.98 -7.16
N GLN A 115 -18.14 14.46 -5.96
CA GLN A 115 -17.61 13.93 -4.70
C GLN A 115 -18.08 12.49 -4.43
N SER A 116 -19.36 12.19 -4.65
CA SER A 116 -19.92 10.84 -4.52
C SER A 116 -19.23 9.84 -5.46
N ASN A 117 -19.03 10.22 -6.72
CA ASN A 117 -18.36 9.40 -7.74
C ASN A 117 -16.89 9.16 -7.41
N LEU A 118 -16.20 10.18 -6.89
CA LEU A 118 -14.81 10.06 -6.43
C LEU A 118 -14.70 9.04 -5.28
N LEU A 119 -15.58 9.13 -4.28
CA LEU A 119 -15.62 8.18 -3.16
C LEU A 119 -15.99 6.76 -3.60
N PHE A 120 -16.83 6.63 -4.63
CA PHE A 120 -17.16 5.34 -5.22
C PHE A 120 -15.93 4.70 -5.91
N LEU A 121 -15.15 5.50 -6.64
CA LEU A 121 -13.89 5.05 -7.23
C LEU A 121 -12.86 4.62 -6.16
N PHE A 122 -12.76 5.38 -5.06
CA PHE A 122 -11.94 4.98 -3.92
C PHE A 122 -12.41 3.71 -3.23
N SER A 123 -13.72 3.48 -3.16
CA SER A 123 -14.28 2.21 -2.72
C SER A 123 -13.80 1.08 -3.63
N GLY A 124 -13.88 1.25 -4.95
CA GLY A 124 -13.36 0.26 -5.92
C GLY A 124 -11.87 -0.07 -5.71
N LEU A 125 -11.03 0.95 -5.50
CA LEU A 125 -9.60 0.77 -5.18
C LEU A 125 -9.38 0.00 -3.88
N ASN A 126 -10.22 0.19 -2.85
CA ASN A 126 -10.15 -0.58 -1.62
C ASN A 126 -10.52 -2.06 -1.83
N ALA A 127 -11.52 -2.35 -2.67
CA ALA A 127 -11.85 -3.73 -3.05
C ALA A 127 -10.75 -4.38 -3.87
N LEU A 128 -10.16 -3.63 -4.82
CA LEU A 128 -9.02 -4.10 -5.60
C LEU A 128 -7.81 -4.38 -4.70
N ALA A 129 -7.52 -3.51 -3.74
CA ALA A 129 -6.44 -3.73 -2.76
C ALA A 129 -6.68 -5.00 -1.94
N PHE A 130 -7.93 -5.26 -1.52
CA PHE A 130 -8.29 -6.52 -0.86
C PHE A 130 -7.97 -7.72 -1.75
N VAL A 131 -8.39 -7.70 -3.02
CA VAL A 131 -8.08 -8.79 -3.97
C VAL A 131 -6.57 -8.96 -4.14
N LEU A 132 -5.82 -7.87 -4.30
CA LEU A 132 -4.36 -7.92 -4.42
C LEU A 132 -3.71 -8.52 -3.17
N VAL A 133 -4.12 -8.13 -1.97
CA VAL A 133 -3.58 -8.71 -0.72
C VAL A 133 -3.86 -10.21 -0.65
N PHE A 134 -5.05 -10.66 -1.04
CA PHE A 134 -5.37 -12.10 -1.05
C PHE A 134 -4.52 -12.93 -2.01
N PHE A 135 -4.10 -12.36 -3.15
CA PHE A 135 -3.29 -13.07 -4.14
C PHE A 135 -1.77 -12.90 -3.93
N LEU A 136 -1.32 -11.73 -3.46
CA LEU A 136 0.10 -11.39 -3.35
C LEU A 136 0.69 -11.66 -1.96
N VAL A 137 -0.13 -11.66 -0.90
CA VAL A 137 0.34 -11.94 0.46
C VAL A 137 -0.05 -13.37 0.85
N PRO A 138 0.89 -14.32 0.85
CA PRO A 138 0.61 -15.69 1.28
C PRO A 138 0.23 -15.70 2.76
N SER A 139 -0.92 -16.29 3.09
CA SER A 139 -1.53 -16.29 4.44
C SER A 139 -0.75 -17.02 5.54
N GLY A 140 0.44 -17.54 5.23
CA GLY A 140 1.30 -18.32 6.14
C GLY A 140 2.45 -17.54 6.76
N THR A 141 2.68 -16.27 6.39
CA THR A 141 3.83 -15.49 6.87
C THR A 141 3.72 -15.04 8.32
N ALA A 142 2.51 -14.92 8.87
CA ALA A 142 2.29 -14.39 10.22
C ALA A 142 2.72 -15.33 11.38
N GLN A 143 3.17 -16.55 11.10
CA GLN A 143 3.62 -17.53 12.11
C GLN A 143 5.06 -18.01 11.89
N ILE A 144 5.75 -17.43 10.91
CA ILE A 144 7.12 -17.80 10.57
C ILE A 144 8.07 -16.90 11.34
N SER A 145 9.07 -17.52 11.98
CA SER A 145 10.13 -16.79 12.66
C SER A 145 10.97 -15.99 11.65
N LEU A 146 11.54 -14.86 12.06
CA LEU A 146 12.35 -13.99 11.18
C LEU A 146 13.51 -14.73 10.50
N GLU A 147 13.99 -15.82 11.10
CA GLU A 147 15.08 -16.64 10.58
C GLU A 147 14.63 -17.58 9.45
N GLU A 148 13.41 -18.12 9.53
CA GLU A 148 12.80 -18.95 8.49
C GLU A 148 12.31 -18.12 7.28
N MET A 149 11.88 -16.87 7.50
CA MET A 149 11.55 -15.92 6.44
C MET A 149 12.76 -15.57 5.56
N ASN A 150 13.94 -15.42 6.16
CA ASN A 150 15.19 -15.18 5.44
C ASN A 150 15.53 -16.36 4.51
N ALA A 151 15.29 -17.60 4.96
CA ALA A 151 15.51 -18.79 4.14
C ALA A 151 14.57 -18.82 2.91
N ILE A 152 13.28 -18.51 3.09
CA ILE A 152 12.30 -18.46 2.00
C ILE A 152 12.62 -17.35 0.99
N CYS A 153 13.09 -16.19 1.45
CA CYS A 153 13.44 -15.07 0.57
C CYS A 153 14.76 -15.31 -0.21
N MET A 154 15.67 -16.14 0.34
CA MET A 154 16.94 -16.54 -0.28
C MET A 154 16.77 -17.71 -1.27
N ASP A 155 15.73 -18.54 -1.11
CA ASP A 155 15.34 -19.58 -2.08
C ASP A 155 14.84 -18.93 -3.38
N CYS A 156 15.80 -18.62 -4.25
CA CYS A 156 15.68 -17.94 -5.54
C CYS A 156 14.97 -18.79 -6.62
N SER A 157 13.89 -19.50 -6.27
CA SER A 157 13.10 -20.30 -7.21
C SER A 157 11.80 -19.62 -7.67
N TRP A 158 11.38 -18.53 -7.00
CA TRP A 158 10.03 -17.97 -7.20
C TRP A 158 9.96 -16.61 -7.91
N LEU A 159 11.08 -15.90 -8.14
CA LEU A 159 11.10 -14.67 -8.95
C LEU A 159 12.31 -14.66 -9.92
N PRO A 160 12.15 -15.00 -11.21
CA PRO A 160 13.25 -15.04 -12.17
C PRO A 160 13.87 -13.66 -12.49
N LEU A 161 13.24 -12.56 -12.09
CA LEU A 161 13.73 -11.20 -12.38
C LEU A 161 14.76 -10.63 -11.38
N SER A 162 14.80 -11.10 -10.13
CA SER A 162 15.79 -10.60 -9.15
C SER A 162 17.14 -11.32 -9.24
N CYS A 163 17.18 -12.52 -9.86
CA CYS A 163 18.39 -13.33 -9.94
C CYS A 163 19.46 -12.76 -10.91
N SER A 164 19.09 -11.84 -11.82
CA SER A 164 20.05 -11.33 -12.82
C SER A 164 21.10 -10.38 -12.23
N ILE A 165 20.79 -9.74 -11.10
CA ILE A 165 21.72 -8.81 -10.42
C ILE A 165 22.74 -9.55 -9.55
N GLN A 166 22.44 -10.77 -9.09
CA GLN A 166 23.32 -11.55 -8.20
C GLN A 166 24.30 -12.49 -8.93
N ARG A 167 24.11 -12.75 -10.24
CA ARG A 167 24.88 -13.77 -10.98
C ARG A 167 26.38 -13.53 -11.17
N PRO A 168 26.96 -12.31 -11.23
CA PRO A 168 28.38 -12.20 -11.49
C PRO A 168 29.26 -12.54 -10.28
N LEU A 169 28.71 -12.56 -9.05
CA LEU A 169 29.52 -12.79 -7.84
C LEU A 169 29.75 -14.28 -7.50
N CYS A 170 28.93 -15.20 -8.02
CA CYS A 170 29.03 -16.62 -7.66
C CYS A 170 30.09 -17.39 -8.51
N MET A 171 30.51 -16.86 -9.66
CA MET A 171 31.49 -17.53 -10.52
C MET A 171 32.95 -17.31 -10.12
N HIS A 172 33.26 -16.30 -9.28
CA HIS A 172 34.65 -16.00 -8.92
C HIS A 172 35.13 -16.70 -7.63
N LEU A 173 34.24 -17.40 -6.92
CA LEU A 173 34.53 -18.04 -5.63
C LEU A 173 34.65 -19.57 -5.72
N SER A 174 35.15 -20.10 -6.84
CA SER A 174 35.42 -21.54 -7.00
C SER A 174 36.88 -21.87 -7.33
N ILE A 175 37.81 -20.91 -7.30
CA ILE A 175 39.21 -21.08 -7.75
C ILE A 175 40.27 -20.90 -6.64
N SER A 176 39.91 -20.75 -5.37
CA SER A 176 40.93 -20.64 -4.31
C SER A 176 40.55 -21.35 -3.02
N LEU A 177 40.74 -22.67 -3.01
CA LEU A 177 41.11 -23.38 -1.79
C LEU A 177 42.29 -24.32 -2.12
N PRO A 178 43.47 -24.15 -1.49
CA PRO A 178 44.70 -24.84 -1.87
C PRO A 178 44.79 -26.24 -1.25
N LEU A 179 45.42 -27.14 -2.01
CA LEU A 179 46.33 -28.18 -1.51
C LEU A 179 47.73 -27.78 -1.97
#